data_AF-A0A6A3C465-F1
#
_entry.id   AF-A0A6A3C465-F1
#
_cell.length_a   1.000
_cell.length_b   1.000
_cell.length_c   1.000
_cell.angle_alpha   90.00
_cell.angle_beta   90.00
_cell.angle_gamma   90.00
#
_symmetry.space_group_name_H-M   'P 1'
#
loop_
_entity.id
_entity.type
_entity.pdbx_description
1 polymer ?
#
loop_
_entity_poly.entity_id
_entity_poly.type
_entity_poly.pdbx_seq_one_letter_code
_entity_poly.pdbx_strand_id
1 'polypeptide(L)'
;MARTKQTACTSTGGEAPRKQLATKAARKFAPTTGGVKKPHRYHPGIVALREIRFQSLVVLEAYLVSLFEDTNICAIHAKRVTIMLNDI
;
A
#
# COMPACT_ATOMS: atom_id res chain seq x y z
N MET A 1 -14.30 -42.10 37.61
CA MET A 1 -14.02 -40.65 37.65
C MET A 1 -12.82 -40.36 36.76
N ALA A 2 -13.02 -39.63 35.66
CA ALA A 2 -11.96 -39.31 34.70
C ALA A 2 -11.27 -37.99 35.12
N ARG A 3 -9.97 -38.05 35.38
CA ARG A 3 -9.15 -36.87 35.76
C ARG A 3 -8.40 -36.38 34.52
N THR A 4 -8.84 -35.27 33.96
CA THR A 4 -8.17 -34.55 32.86
C THR A 4 -6.84 -33.98 33.34
N LYS A 5 -5.76 -34.22 32.60
CA LYS A 5 -4.46 -33.58 32.83
C LYS A 5 -4.39 -32.30 32.00
N GLN A 6 -4.29 -31.17 32.69
CA GLN A 6 -3.96 -29.86 32.12
C GLN A 6 -2.49 -29.87 31.68
N THR A 7 -2.21 -29.57 30.42
CA THR A 7 -0.87 -29.21 29.96
C THR A 7 -0.69 -27.71 30.12
N ALA A 8 0.33 -27.31 30.87
CA ALA A 8 0.70 -25.90 31.02
C ALA A 8 1.40 -25.42 29.74
N CYS A 9 0.84 -24.41 29.07
CA CYS A 9 1.56 -23.65 28.05
C CYS A 9 2.50 -22.67 28.77
N THR A 10 3.81 -22.82 28.54
CA THR A 10 4.82 -21.88 29.01
C THR A 10 4.77 -20.59 28.18
N SER A 11 4.38 -19.48 28.79
CA SER A 11 4.66 -18.14 28.30
C SER A 11 6.07 -17.77 28.76
N THR A 12 7.05 -17.80 27.87
CA THR A 12 8.37 -17.28 28.18
C THR A 12 8.58 -15.99 27.41
N GLY A 13 8.23 -14.89 28.07
CA GLY A 13 8.86 -13.60 27.83
C GLY A 13 10.31 -13.67 28.32
N GLY A 14 11.23 -13.16 27.51
CA GLY A 14 12.64 -13.15 27.85
C GLY A 14 13.42 -12.32 26.84
N GLU A 15 13.46 -11.01 27.06
CA GLU A 15 14.41 -10.13 26.38
C GLU A 15 15.35 -9.53 27.42
N ALA A 16 16.62 -9.91 27.35
CA ALA A 16 17.67 -9.44 28.25
C ALA A 16 18.26 -8.11 27.74
N PRO A 17 18.64 -7.15 28.61
CA PRO A 17 19.23 -5.90 28.16
C PRO A 17 20.66 -6.15 27.69
N ARG A 18 20.88 -6.18 26.38
CA ARG A 18 22.20 -6.40 25.79
C ARG A 18 22.76 -5.08 25.23
N LYS A 19 24.01 -4.79 25.61
CA LYS A 19 24.83 -3.66 25.13
C LYS A 19 24.78 -3.58 23.59
N GLN A 20 24.61 -2.37 23.08
CA GLN A 20 24.35 -2.06 21.68
C GLN A 20 25.62 -2.26 20.83
N LEU A 21 25.78 -3.45 20.26
CA LEU A 21 26.60 -3.68 19.09
C LEU A 21 25.68 -3.66 17.88
N ALA A 22 26.04 -2.88 16.85
CA ALA A 22 25.21 -2.63 15.68
C ALA A 22 24.73 -3.94 15.03
N THR A 23 23.45 -4.25 15.24
CA THR A 23 22.81 -5.42 14.65
C THR A 23 22.45 -5.11 13.22
N LYS A 24 23.21 -5.66 12.28
CA LYS A 24 22.82 -5.77 10.87
C LYS A 24 21.45 -6.43 10.82
N ALA A 25 20.42 -5.68 10.42
CA ALA A 25 19.06 -6.19 10.30
C ALA A 25 19.03 -7.28 9.22
N ALA A 26 19.07 -8.54 9.64
CA ALA A 26 18.76 -9.67 8.79
C ALA A 26 17.28 -9.55 8.41
N ARG A 27 16.99 -8.98 7.23
CA ARG A 27 15.63 -8.96 6.69
C ARG A 27 15.18 -10.41 6.53
N LYS A 28 14.08 -10.78 7.20
CA LYS A 28 13.52 -12.13 7.12
C LYS A 28 13.03 -12.43 5.71
N PHE A 29 13.85 -13.10 4.90
CA PHE A 29 13.44 -13.57 3.57
C PHE A 29 13.83 -15.00 3.20
N ALA A 30 14.30 -15.81 4.14
CA ALA A 30 14.46 -17.25 3.89
C ALA A 30 14.09 -18.07 5.14
N PRO A 31 13.23 -19.10 5.02
CA PRO A 31 13.12 -20.14 6.03
C PRO A 31 14.44 -20.91 6.08
N THR A 32 15.10 -20.94 7.23
CA THR A 32 16.17 -21.90 7.51
C THR A 32 15.53 -23.27 7.69
N THR A 33 15.63 -24.10 6.66
CA THR A 33 15.17 -25.50 6.59
C THR A 33 13.65 -25.69 6.71
N GLY A 34 13.00 -25.73 5.55
CA GLY A 34 11.60 -26.16 5.39
C GLY A 34 10.77 -25.17 4.59
N GLY A 35 10.47 -25.52 3.32
CA GLY A 35 9.42 -24.95 2.47
C GLY A 35 9.36 -23.41 2.33
N VAL A 36 9.72 -22.88 1.17
CA VAL A 36 9.48 -21.47 0.82
C VAL A 36 7.97 -21.18 0.92
N LYS A 37 7.59 -20.17 1.71
CA LYS A 37 6.19 -19.69 1.78
C LYS A 37 5.74 -19.32 0.37
N LYS A 38 4.65 -19.93 -0.11
CA LYS A 38 4.09 -19.62 -1.43
C LYS A 38 3.81 -18.10 -1.52
N PRO A 39 4.31 -17.42 -2.57
CA PRO A 39 3.97 -16.02 -2.80
C PRO A 39 2.46 -15.83 -2.84
N HIS A 40 1.98 -14.74 -2.24
CA HIS A 40 0.56 -14.42 -2.26
C HIS A 40 0.14 -14.13 -3.71
N ARG A 41 -0.58 -15.06 -4.32
CA ARG A 41 -1.15 -14.89 -5.65
C ARG A 41 -2.60 -14.43 -5.47
N TYR A 42 -2.92 -13.29 -6.07
CA TYR A 42 -4.29 -12.80 -6.08
C TYR A 42 -5.22 -13.79 -6.77
N HIS A 43 -6.45 -13.90 -6.25
CA HIS A 43 -7.48 -14.72 -6.87
C HIS A 43 -7.86 -14.15 -8.26
N PRO A 44 -8.15 -15.03 -9.23
CA PRO A 44 -8.63 -14.60 -10.54
C PRO A 44 -9.86 -13.70 -10.37
N GLY A 45 -9.87 -12.54 -11.05
CA GLY A 45 -10.92 -11.52 -10.93
C GLY A 45 -10.59 -10.34 -10.02
N ILE A 46 -9.76 -10.51 -8.97
CA ILE A 46 -9.39 -9.38 -8.08
C ILE A 46 -8.56 -8.33 -8.82
N VAL A 47 -7.67 -8.78 -9.70
CA VAL A 47 -6.86 -7.89 -10.54
C VAL A 47 -7.75 -7.15 -11.55
N ALA A 48 -8.68 -7.87 -12.21
CA ALA A 48 -9.62 -7.28 -13.17
C ALA A 48 -10.51 -6.20 -12.51
N LEU A 49 -11.07 -6.47 -11.32
CA LEU A 49 -11.85 -5.47 -10.58
C LEU A 49 -11.01 -4.26 -10.14
N ARG A 50 -9.72 -4.46 -9.85
CA ARG A 50 -8.81 -3.35 -9.53
C ARG A 50 -8.48 -2.52 -10.76
N GLU A 51 -8.26 -3.16 -11.91
CA GLU A 51 -8.00 -2.49 -13.19
C GLU A 51 -9.21 -1.68 -13.66
N ILE A 52 -10.43 -2.22 -13.57
CA ILE A 52 -11.66 -1.48 -13.90
C ILE A 52 -11.77 -0.20 -13.05
N ARG A 53 -11.54 -0.33 -11.74
CA ARG A 53 -11.56 0.83 -10.82
C ARG A 53 -10.46 1.84 -11.12
N PHE A 54 -9.28 1.36 -11.49
CA PHE A 54 -8.15 2.21 -11.85
C PHE A 54 -8.40 2.97 -13.16
N GLN A 55 -8.96 2.31 -14.18
CA GLN A 55 -9.31 2.96 -15.44
C GLN A 55 -10.27 4.14 -15.25
N SER A 56 -11.27 4.02 -14.38
CA SER A 56 -12.18 5.13 -14.06
C SER A 56 -11.45 6.37 -13.53
N LEU A 57 -10.43 6.17 -12.67
CA LEU A 57 -9.61 7.28 -12.16
C LEU A 57 -8.74 7.88 -13.27
N VAL A 58 -8.12 7.05 -14.11
CA VAL A 58 -7.28 7.51 -15.24
C VAL A 58 -8.07 8.36 -16.23
N VAL A 59 -9.33 8.01 -16.50
CA VAL A 59 -10.21 8.80 -17.38
C VAL A 59 -10.55 10.15 -16.76
N LEU A 60 -10.82 10.19 -15.45
CA LEU A 60 -11.08 11.44 -14.74
C LEU A 60 -9.85 12.36 -14.73
N GLU A 61 -8.66 11.82 -14.50
CA GLU A 61 -7.39 12.56 -14.57
C GLU A 61 -7.19 13.20 -15.95
N ALA A 62 -7.43 12.45 -17.04
CA ALA A 62 -7.33 12.98 -18.40
C ALA A 62 -8.33 14.11 -18.67
N TYR A 63 -9.57 13.98 -18.17
CA TYR A 63 -10.59 15.01 -18.26
C TYR A 63 -10.20 16.30 -17.51
N LEU A 64 -9.69 16.17 -16.27
CA LEU A 64 -9.27 17.32 -15.46
C LEU A 64 -8.09 18.07 -16.07
N VAL A 65 -7.11 17.33 -16.62
CA VAL A 65 -5.97 17.94 -17.33
C VAL A 65 -6.47 18.71 -18.56
N SER A 66 -7.34 18.12 -19.38
CA SER A 66 -7.92 18.79 -20.55
C SER A 66 -8.67 20.07 -20.15
N LEU A 67 -9.53 20.00 -19.14
CA LEU A 67 -10.27 21.16 -18.64
C LEU A 67 -9.32 22.28 -18.20
N PHE A 68 -8.26 21.93 -17.48
CA PHE A 68 -7.28 22.90 -16.97
C PHE A 68 -6.48 23.56 -18.08
N GLU A 69 -6.19 22.86 -19.19
CA GLU A 69 -5.58 23.48 -20.37
C GLU A 69 -6.48 24.56 -20.97
N ASP A 70 -7.78 24.28 -21.14
CA ASP A 70 -8.75 25.27 -21.64
C ASP A 70 -8.89 26.46 -20.68
N THR A 71 -8.93 26.17 -19.36
CA THR A 71 -9.02 27.21 -18.32
C THR A 71 -7.80 28.11 -18.32
N ASN A 72 -6.61 27.55 -18.55
CA ASN A 72 -5.36 28.29 -18.64
C ASN A 72 -5.32 29.21 -19.88
N ILE A 73 -5.86 28.76 -21.02
CA ILE A 73 -6.02 29.61 -22.21
C ILE A 73 -6.92 30.81 -21.91
N CYS A 74 -8.05 30.59 -21.21
CA CYS A 74 -8.95 31.65 -20.76
C CYS A 74 -8.26 32.65 -19.81
N ALA A 75 -7.43 32.17 -18.87
CA ALA A 75 -6.67 33.03 -17.97
C ALA A 75 -5.67 33.91 -18.73
N ILE A 76 -4.94 33.33 -19.69
CA ILE A 76 -3.97 34.04 -20.54
C ILE A 76 -4.69 35.06 -21.44
N HIS A 77 -5.88 34.74 -21.95
CA HIS A 77 -6.71 35.69 -22.70
C HIS A 77 -7.01 36.94 -21.87
N ALA A 78 -7.24 36.78 -20.57
CA ALA A 78 -7.42 37.86 -19.61
C ALA A 78 -6.10 38.46 -19.08
N LYS A 79 -4.95 38.13 -19.67
CA LYS A 79 -3.60 38.56 -19.26
C LYS A 79 -3.25 38.19 -17.81
N ARG A 80 -3.82 37.09 -17.30
CA ARG A 80 -3.55 36.53 -15.98
C ARG A 80 -2.77 35.22 -16.12
N VAL A 81 -1.88 34.94 -15.18
CA VAL A 81 -1.14 33.66 -15.08
C VAL A 81 -1.78 32.75 -14.03
N THR A 82 -2.56 33.33 -13.12
CA THR A 82 -3.30 32.62 -12.07
C THR A 82 -4.71 32.30 -12.53
N ILE A 83 -5.09 31.03 -12.43
CA ILE A 83 -6.41 30.53 -12.79
C ILE A 83 -7.42 30.88 -11.69
N MET A 84 -8.59 31.35 -12.09
CA MET A 84 -9.67 31.75 -11.20
C MET A 84 -10.96 30.96 -11.51
N LEU A 85 -11.90 30.95 -10.57
CA LEU A 85 -13.20 30.30 -10.75
C LEU A 85 -13.98 30.83 -11.98
N ASN A 86 -13.75 32.10 -12.35
CA ASN A 86 -14.38 32.73 -13.50
C ASN A 86 -13.81 32.26 -14.86
N ASP A 87 -12.71 31.49 -14.85
CA ASP A 87 -12.05 31.00 -16.07
C ASP A 87 -12.58 29.61 -16.50
N ILE A 88 -13.34 28.93 -15.62
CA ILE A 88 -13.97 27.61 -15.84
C ILE A 88 -15.29 27.77 -16.60
#